data_AF-A0A674N4V6-F1
#
_entry.id   AF-A0A674N4V6-F1
#
_cell.length_a   1.000
_cell.length_b   1.000
_cell.length_c   1.000
_cell.angle_alpha   90.00
_cell.angle_beta   90.00
_cell.angle_gamma   90.00
#
_symmetry.space_group_name_H-M   'P 1'
#
loop_
_entity.id
_entity.type
_entity.pdbx_description
1 polymer ?
#
loop_
_entity_poly.entity_id
_entity_poly.type
_entity_poly.pdbx_seq_one_letter_code
_entity_poly.pdbx_strand_id
1 'polypeptide(L)'
;FEWTRQDPSHVTFVHVYRDHVEVMDMKTASYRGRTALFIEELKHGNISLRITEVTEADEGSYRCFIPTLRSPVKDSTVRLVISDGLDILIV
;
A
#
# COMPACT_ATOMS: atom_id res chain seq x y z
N PHE A 1 -3.71 -9.34 0.76
CA PHE A 1 -3.11 -8.44 1.76
C PHE A 1 -3.64 -7.04 1.53
N GLU A 2 -3.45 -6.15 2.50
CA GLU A 2 -3.97 -4.78 2.43
C GLU A 2 -2.93 -3.78 2.88
N TRP A 3 -2.87 -2.67 2.17
CA TRP A 3 -2.09 -1.49 2.50
C TRP A 3 -3.01 -0.42 3.07
N THR A 4 -2.70 0.06 4.26
CA THR A 4 -3.45 1.12 4.94
C THR A 4 -2.52 2.23 5.40
N ARG A 5 -3.00 3.48 5.45
CA ARG A 5 -2.27 4.51 6.19
C ARG A 5 -2.43 4.30 7.69
N GLN A 6 -1.40 4.64 8.44
CA GLN A 6 -1.42 4.68 9.90
C GLN A 6 -1.84 6.08 10.36
N ASP A 7 -3.09 6.46 10.06
CA ASP A 7 -3.67 7.71 10.55
C ASP A 7 -4.48 7.43 11.84
N PRO A 8 -4.28 8.17 12.94
CA PRO A 8 -4.96 7.89 14.21
C PRO A 8 -6.48 8.08 14.18
N SER A 9 -6.99 8.87 13.24
CA SER A 9 -8.38 9.33 13.22
C SER A 9 -9.30 8.54 12.27
N HIS A 10 -8.74 7.81 11.30
CA HIS A 10 -9.52 7.10 10.30
C HIS A 10 -8.70 6.00 9.61
N VAL A 11 -9.38 4.93 9.19
CA VAL A 11 -8.75 3.86 8.40
C VAL A 11 -8.79 4.25 6.93
N THR A 12 -7.63 4.53 6.36
CA THR A 12 -7.47 4.83 4.93
C THR A 12 -6.92 3.60 4.21
N PHE A 13 -7.73 2.96 3.37
CA PHE A 13 -7.30 1.86 2.52
C PHE A 13 -6.65 2.38 1.24
N VAL A 14 -5.36 2.10 1.11
CA VAL A 14 -4.51 2.57 0.02
C VAL A 14 -4.55 1.58 -1.14
N HIS A 15 -4.52 0.29 -0.84
CA HIS A 15 -4.63 -0.79 -1.82
C HIS A 15 -5.10 -2.08 -1.13
N VAL A 16 -6.04 -2.80 -1.73
CA VAL A 16 -6.57 -4.06 -1.19
C VAL A 16 -6.48 -5.12 -2.27
N TYR A 17 -5.76 -6.21 -1.99
CA TYR A 17 -5.58 -7.32 -2.91
C TYR A 17 -6.05 -8.62 -2.26
N ARG A 18 -7.12 -9.21 -2.79
CA ARG A 18 -7.77 -10.42 -2.26
C ARG A 18 -8.16 -11.32 -3.43
N ASP A 19 -8.07 -12.63 -3.24
CA ASP A 19 -8.44 -13.61 -4.26
C ASP A 19 -7.83 -13.35 -5.65
N HIS A 20 -6.58 -12.88 -5.66
CA HIS A 20 -5.80 -12.57 -6.87
C HIS A 20 -6.34 -11.39 -7.70
N VAL A 21 -7.16 -10.53 -7.08
CA VAL A 21 -7.69 -9.32 -7.71
C VAL A 21 -7.57 -8.11 -6.79
N GLU A 22 -7.46 -6.93 -7.38
CA GLU A 22 -7.60 -5.66 -6.66
C GLU A 22 -9.07 -5.41 -6.32
N VAL A 23 -9.36 -5.04 -5.07
CA VAL A 23 -10.71 -4.73 -4.58
C VAL A 23 -10.88 -3.22 -4.49
N MET A 24 -11.59 -2.64 -5.48
CA MET A 24 -11.73 -1.19 -5.63
C MET A 24 -12.72 -0.54 -4.64
N ASP A 25 -13.74 -1.29 -4.19
CA ASP A 25 -14.83 -0.74 -3.37
C ASP A 25 -14.36 -0.25 -2.00
N MET A 26 -13.33 -0.89 -1.45
CA MET A 26 -12.75 -0.53 -0.15
C MET A 26 -11.74 0.62 -0.25
N LYS A 27 -11.25 0.94 -1.44
CA LYS A 27 -10.13 1.85 -1.66
C LYS A 27 -10.57 3.30 -1.50
N THR A 28 -9.81 4.07 -0.71
CA THR A 28 -10.02 5.52 -0.55
C THR A 28 -9.86 6.23 -1.89
N ALA A 29 -10.75 7.18 -2.17
CA ALA A 29 -10.87 7.82 -3.48
C ALA A 29 -9.55 8.46 -3.97
N SER A 30 -8.76 9.06 -3.08
CA SER A 30 -7.47 9.70 -3.41
C SER A 30 -6.38 8.76 -3.93
N TYR A 31 -6.55 7.43 -3.78
CA TYR A 31 -5.60 6.42 -4.25
C TYR A 31 -6.09 5.64 -5.47
N ARG A 32 -7.32 5.87 -5.93
CA ARG A 32 -7.86 5.20 -7.13
C ARG A 32 -7.06 5.63 -8.35
N GLY A 33 -6.67 4.66 -9.19
CA GLY A 33 -5.83 4.89 -10.38
C GLY A 33 -4.36 5.21 -10.10
N ARG A 34 -3.98 5.47 -8.84
CA ARG A 34 -2.61 5.87 -8.47
C ARG A 34 -1.77 4.76 -7.86
N THR A 35 -2.34 3.59 -7.57
CA THR A 35 -1.60 2.50 -6.93
C THR A 35 -1.59 1.23 -7.75
N ALA A 36 -0.46 0.51 -7.71
CA ALA A 36 -0.26 -0.74 -8.43
C ALA A 36 0.68 -1.67 -7.67
N LEU A 37 0.53 -2.98 -7.90
CA LEU A 37 1.44 -4.00 -7.40
C LEU A 37 2.34 -4.50 -8.52
N PHE A 38 3.50 -5.05 -8.15
CA PHE A 38 4.35 -5.83 -9.05
C PHE A 38 3.81 -7.27 -9.11
N ILE A 39 2.74 -7.48 -9.89
CA ILE A 39 1.99 -8.75 -9.92
C ILE A 39 2.90 -9.97 -10.15
N GLU A 40 3.87 -9.85 -11.06
CA GLU A 40 4.82 -10.93 -11.37
C GLU A 40 5.76 -11.28 -10.21
N GLU A 41 6.00 -10.34 -9.29
CA GLU A 41 6.92 -10.51 -8.16
C GLU A 41 6.21 -10.99 -6.89
N LEU A 42 4.87 -11.03 -6.89
CA LEU A 42 4.08 -11.58 -5.77
C LEU A 42 4.47 -13.03 -5.46
N LYS A 43 4.78 -13.82 -6.50
CA LYS A 43 5.23 -15.22 -6.35
C LYS A 43 6.58 -15.36 -5.64
N HIS A 44 7.39 -14.30 -5.65
CA HIS A 44 8.66 -14.23 -4.93
C HIS A 44 8.52 -13.55 -3.56
N GLY A 45 7.30 -13.21 -3.14
CA GLY A 45 7.01 -12.56 -1.86
C GLY A 45 7.22 -11.04 -1.87
N ASN A 46 7.48 -10.44 -3.02
CA ASN A 46 7.54 -8.98 -3.14
C ASN A 46 6.11 -8.44 -3.26
N ILE A 47 5.63 -7.85 -2.17
CA ILE A 47 4.31 -7.24 -2.07
C ILE A 47 4.38 -5.72 -2.11
N SER A 48 5.47 -5.18 -2.65
CA SER A 48 5.69 -3.75 -2.67
C SER A 48 4.60 -3.00 -3.43
N LEU A 49 4.22 -1.87 -2.86
CA LEU A 49 3.20 -1.02 -3.43
C LEU A 49 3.85 0.12 -4.20
N ARG A 50 3.43 0.30 -5.44
CA ARG A 50 3.74 1.49 -6.22
C ARG A 50 2.65 2.53 -6.02
N ILE A 51 3.02 3.77 -5.72
CA ILE A 51 2.13 4.95 -5.77
C ILE A 51 2.68 5.92 -6.82
N THR A 52 1.82 6.41 -7.73
CA THR A 52 2.15 7.36 -8.80
C THR A 52 1.55 8.73 -8.55
N GLU A 53 2.12 9.77 -9.18
CA GLU A 53 1.70 11.17 -9.01
C GLU A 53 1.73 11.57 -7.53
N VAL A 54 2.80 11.22 -6.84
CA VAL A 54 2.95 11.41 -5.38
C VAL A 54 2.96 12.91 -5.05
N THR A 55 2.26 13.28 -3.98
CA THR A 55 2.16 14.65 -3.46
C THR A 55 2.57 14.68 -2.00
N GLU A 56 2.92 15.85 -1.44
CA GLU A 56 3.26 15.99 -0.01
C GLU A 56 2.19 15.38 0.94
N ALA A 57 0.92 15.38 0.53
CA ALA A 57 -0.17 14.78 1.30
C ALA A 57 -0.07 13.24 1.42
N ASP A 58 0.66 12.59 0.51
CA ASP A 58 0.91 11.16 0.57
C ASP A 58 2.04 10.81 1.56
N GLU A 59 2.81 11.79 2.07
CA GLU A 59 3.80 11.51 3.12
C GLU A 59 3.13 10.89 4.36
N GLY A 60 3.76 9.87 4.94
CA GLY A 60 3.27 9.23 6.14
C GLY A 60 3.65 7.76 6.27
N SER A 61 3.12 7.13 7.31
CA SER A 61 3.35 5.73 7.60
C SER A 61 2.27 4.85 6.96
N TYR A 62 2.70 3.79 6.29
CA TYR A 62 1.89 2.82 5.60
C TYR A 62 2.12 1.44 6.21
N ARG A 63 1.03 0.75 6.52
CA ARG A 63 1.05 -0.60 7.07
C ARG A 63 0.57 -1.58 6.00
N CYS A 64 1.40 -2.58 5.73
CA CYS A 64 0.98 -3.77 4.98
C CYS A 64 0.53 -4.83 5.97
N PHE A 65 -0.69 -5.35 5.84
CA PHE A 65 -1.21 -6.44 6.66
C PHE A 65 -1.59 -7.65 5.81
N ILE A 66 -1.13 -8.83 6.23
CA ILE A 66 -1.33 -10.11 5.55
C ILE A 66 -2.06 -11.07 6.51
N PRO A 67 -3.41 -11.06 6.54
CA PRO A 67 -4.17 -11.83 7.53
C PRO A 67 -3.93 -13.35 7.42
N THR A 68 -3.67 -13.84 6.21
CA THR A 68 -3.43 -15.25 5.90
C THR A 68 -2.00 -15.72 6.18
N LEU A 69 -1.08 -14.82 6.54
CA LEU A 69 0.31 -15.19 6.84
C LEU A 69 0.37 -16.02 8.13
N ARG A 70 1.00 -17.20 8.03
CA ARG A 70 1.23 -18.11 9.17
C ARG A 70 2.48 -17.67 9.94
N SER A 71 2.38 -16.52 10.58
CA SER A 71 3.45 -15.92 11.39
C SER A 71 2.82 -15.17 12.58
N PRO A 72 3.51 -15.08 13.73
CA PRO A 72 3.11 -14.18 14.80
C PRO A 72 3.09 -12.71 14.35
N VAL A 73 4.00 -12.35 13.44
CA VAL A 73 4.07 -11.02 12.83
C VAL A 73 3.36 -11.09 11.49
N LYS A 74 2.21 -10.39 11.39
CA LYS A 74 1.35 -10.38 10.19
C LYS A 74 1.37 -9.07 9.42
N ASP A 75 2.09 -8.09 9.92
CA ASP A 75 2.20 -6.78 9.31
C ASP A 75 3.61 -6.22 9.40
N SER A 76 3.87 -5.28 8.51
CA SER A 76 5.04 -4.41 8.53
C SER A 76 4.58 -2.98 8.27
N THR A 77 5.27 -2.02 8.87
CA THR A 77 5.02 -0.59 8.66
C THR A 77 6.27 0.04 8.07
N VAL A 78 6.07 0.89 7.06
CA VAL A 78 7.11 1.67 6.41
C VAL A 78 6.66 3.10 6.29
N ARG A 79 7.59 4.05 6.26
CA ARG A 79 7.28 5.47 6.13
C ARG A 79 7.69 5.96 4.75
N LEU A 80 6.73 6.48 4.00
CA LEU A 80 6.98 7.26 2.79
C LEU A 80 7.47 8.65 3.24
N VAL A 81 8.65 9.02 2.75
CA VAL A 81 9.22 10.37 2.87
C VAL A 81 9.42 10.88 1.45
N ILE A 82 8.94 12.09 1.17
CA ILE A 82 9.02 12.66 -0.17
C ILE A 82 10.22 13.61 -0.19
N SER A 83 11.20 13.28 -1.03
CA SER A 83 12.34 14.15 -1.33
C SER A 83 12.29 14.53 -2.81
N ASP A 84 12.38 15.82 -3.09
CA ASP A 84 12.22 16.46 -4.41
C ASP A 84 12.56 15.56 -5.62
N GLY A 85 11.53 15.19 -6.40
CA GLY A 85 11.66 14.70 -7.78
C GLY A 85 11.39 13.21 -8.07
N LEU A 86 10.89 12.42 -7.11
CA LEU A 86 10.51 11.02 -7.36
C LEU A 86 9.00 10.85 -7.57
N ASP A 87 8.59 10.54 -8.80
CA ASP A 87 7.20 10.30 -9.19
C ASP A 87 6.67 8.91 -8.79
N ILE A 88 7.53 8.07 -8.22
CA ILE A 88 7.28 6.65 -7.93
C ILE A 88 7.92 6.28 -6.59
N LEU A 89 7.10 5.88 -5.61
CA LEU A 89 7.59 5.19 -4.41
C LEU A 89 7.25 3.70 -4.50
N ILE A 90 8.25 2.85 -4.22
CA ILE A 90 8.09 1.42 -3.94
C ILE A 90 8.10 1.28 -2.41
N VAL A 91 6.94 1.00 -1.85
CA VAL A 91 6.69 0.81 -0.41
C VAL A 91 6.95 -0.63 -0.02
#